data_AF-A0A1Y4LIK5-F1
#
_entry.id   AF-A0A1Y4LIK5-F1
#
_cell.length_a   1.000
_cell.length_b   1.000
_cell.length_c   1.000
_cell.angle_alpha   90.00
_cell.angle_beta   90.00
_cell.angle_gamma   90.00
#
_symmetry.space_group_name_H-M   'P 1'
#
loop_
_entity.id
_entity.type
_entity.pdbx_description
1 polymer ?
#
loop_
_entity_poly.entity_id
_entity_poly.type
_entity_poly.pdbx_seq_one_letter_code
_entity_poly.pdbx_strand_id
1 'polypeptide(L)'
;MDLDNGMSLRLLSALEVLQARREAEELAQSERERALCSNACLLSRALETQEGEPVFSSGREVLSGLRVEEIAALAGTWSRFNREENPGLTMEAEQVEDVKKN
;
A
#
# COMPACT_ATOMS: atom_id res chain seq x y z
N MET A 1 -10.19 1.33 6.73
CA MET A 1 -11.00 0.13 6.41
C MET A 1 -10.68 -0.94 7.43
N ASP A 2 -11.64 -1.29 8.27
CA ASP A 2 -11.46 -2.31 9.30
C ASP A 2 -11.33 -3.71 8.67
N LEU A 3 -10.51 -4.52 9.29
CA LEU A 3 -10.35 -5.94 9.02
C LEU A 3 -10.96 -6.71 10.19
N ASP A 4 -11.60 -7.86 9.92
CA ASP A 4 -12.33 -8.67 10.91
C ASP A 4 -11.44 -9.29 12.02
N ASN A 5 -10.16 -8.95 12.06
CA ASN A 5 -9.14 -9.47 12.97
C ASN A 5 -8.57 -8.42 13.94
N GLY A 6 -9.27 -7.29 14.14
CA GLY A 6 -8.82 -6.23 15.05
C GLY A 6 -7.70 -5.35 14.47
N MET A 7 -7.52 -5.38 13.15
CA MET A 7 -6.60 -4.51 12.43
C MET A 7 -7.42 -3.61 11.49
N SER A 8 -6.80 -2.54 10.99
CA SER A 8 -7.38 -1.68 9.98
C SER A 8 -6.33 -1.28 8.94
N LEU A 9 -6.80 -0.99 7.73
CA LEU A 9 -6.01 -0.41 6.65
C LEU A 9 -6.32 1.08 6.53
N ARG A 10 -5.28 1.91 6.51
CA ARG A 10 -5.41 3.36 6.29
C ARG A 10 -4.79 3.81 4.98
N LEU A 11 -5.19 5.00 4.52
CA LEU A 11 -4.57 5.65 3.37
C LEU A 11 -3.19 6.19 3.76
N LEU A 12 -2.28 6.17 2.79
CA LEU A 12 -0.93 6.69 2.94
C LEU A 12 -0.81 8.03 2.20
N SER A 13 -0.08 8.96 2.80
CA SER A 13 0.35 10.15 2.08
C SER A 13 1.35 9.80 0.98
N ALA A 14 1.49 10.70 0.00
CA ALA A 14 2.47 10.52 -1.09
C ALA A 14 3.91 10.35 -0.56
N LEU A 15 4.26 11.03 0.54
CA LEU A 15 5.58 10.90 1.17
C LEU A 15 5.80 9.50 1.75
N GLU A 16 4.80 8.95 2.44
CA GLU A 16 4.90 7.61 3.02
C GLU A 16 5.04 6.53 1.94
N VAL A 17 4.35 6.70 0.80
CA VAL A 17 4.52 5.81 -0.36
C VAL A 17 5.95 5.89 -0.91
N LEU A 18 6.54 7.09 -1.00
CA LEU A 18 7.94 7.23 -1.44
C LEU A 18 8.93 6.63 -0.44
N GLN A 19 8.69 6.79 0.85
CA GLN A 19 9.50 6.18 1.91
C GLN A 19 9.43 4.66 1.85
N ALA A 20 8.23 4.08 1.66
CA ALA A 20 8.04 2.64 1.50
C ALA A 20 8.81 2.10 0.28
N ARG A 21 8.80 2.83 -0.84
CA ARG A 21 9.56 2.44 -2.05
C ARG A 21 11.06 2.46 -1.82
N ARG A 22 11.60 3.48 -1.15
CA ARG A 22 13.04 3.56 -0.82
C ARG A 22 13.46 2.41 0.10
N GLU A 23 12.68 2.15 1.15
CA GLU A 23 12.93 1.02 2.04
C GLU A 23 12.88 -0.32 1.29
N ALA A 24 11.91 -0.48 0.38
CA ALA A 24 11.81 -1.69 -0.43
C ALA A 24 13.00 -1.88 -1.39
N GLU A 25 13.54 -0.79 -1.94
CA GLU A 25 14.75 -0.81 -2.76
C GLU A 25 16.00 -1.20 -1.95
N GLU A 26 16.08 -0.76 -0.69
CA GLU A 26 17.16 -1.16 0.22
C GLU A 26 17.05 -2.62 0.67
N LEU A 27 15.81 -3.13 0.83
CA LEU A 27 15.57 -4.51 1.26
C LEU A 27 15.73 -5.55 0.14
N ALA A 28 15.33 -5.21 -1.08
CA ALA A 28 15.37 -6.14 -2.21
C ALA A 28 16.81 -6.38 -2.67
N GLN A 29 17.23 -7.63 -2.73
CA GLN A 29 18.55 -8.02 -3.26
C GLN A 29 18.50 -8.30 -4.78
N SER A 30 17.29 -8.42 -5.34
CA SER A 30 17.08 -8.63 -6.77
C SER A 30 15.77 -8.01 -7.26
N GLU A 31 15.66 -7.80 -8.57
CA GLU A 31 14.43 -7.30 -9.19
C GLU A 31 13.21 -8.20 -8.92
N ARG A 32 13.43 -9.51 -8.74
CA ARG A 32 12.37 -10.49 -8.46
C ARG A 32 11.75 -10.30 -7.08
N GLU A 33 12.52 -9.80 -6.12
CA GLU A 33 12.06 -9.54 -4.75
C GLU A 33 11.35 -8.18 -4.62
N ARG A 34 11.64 -7.23 -5.53
CA ARG A 34 11.20 -5.84 -5.43
C ARG A 34 9.69 -5.68 -5.23
N ALA A 35 8.88 -6.48 -5.93
CA ALA A 35 7.43 -6.42 -5.77
C ALA A 35 6.98 -6.85 -4.37
N LEU A 36 7.57 -7.93 -3.84
CA LEU A 36 7.26 -8.43 -2.50
C LEU A 36 7.74 -7.46 -1.41
N CYS A 37 8.98 -6.95 -1.52
CA CYS A 37 9.51 -5.93 -0.61
C CYS A 37 8.68 -4.64 -0.65
N SER A 38 8.23 -4.20 -1.83
CA SER A 38 7.37 -3.02 -1.96
C SER A 38 6.04 -3.22 -1.25
N ASN A 39 5.40 -4.37 -1.43
CA ASN A 39 4.15 -4.69 -0.74
C ASN A 39 4.36 -4.76 0.78
N ALA A 40 5.46 -5.34 1.24
CA ALA A 40 5.77 -5.43 2.66
C ALA A 40 5.99 -4.04 3.31
N CYS A 41 6.79 -3.16 2.69
CA CYS A 41 7.03 -1.80 3.18
C CYS A 41 5.80 -0.90 3.12
N LEU A 42 4.89 -1.16 2.16
CA LEU A 42 3.59 -0.51 2.10
C LEU A 42 2.74 -0.94 3.31
N LEU A 43 2.62 -2.26 3.53
CA LEU A 43 1.80 -2.80 4.61
C LEU A 43 2.30 -2.41 6.00
N SER A 44 3.60 -2.31 6.20
CA SER A 44 4.15 -1.87 7.50
C SER A 44 3.73 -0.45 7.89
N ARG A 45 3.28 0.36 6.92
CA ARG A 45 2.76 1.72 7.16
C ARG A 45 1.25 1.78 7.11
N ALA A 46 0.63 0.96 6.26
CA ALA A 46 -0.80 1.00 6.00
C ALA A 46 -1.62 0.19 7.01
N LEU A 47 -1.02 -0.81 7.65
CA LEU A 47 -1.70 -1.70 8.59
C LEU A 47 -1.53 -1.19 10.02
N GLU A 48 -2.65 -0.89 10.65
CA GLU A 48 -2.73 -0.36 12.01
C GLU A 48 -3.63 -1.21 12.90
N THR A 49 -3.45 -1.13 14.22
CA THR A 49 -4.41 -1.61 15.19
C THR A 49 -5.68 -0.76 15.15
N GLN A 50 -6.73 -1.16 15.86
CA GLN A 50 -7.94 -0.33 16.00
C GLN A 50 -7.68 0.97 16.75
N GLU A 51 -6.60 1.02 17.53
CA GLU A 51 -6.12 2.20 18.24
C GLU A 51 -5.28 3.16 17.37
N GLY A 52 -5.01 2.79 16.11
CA GLY A 52 -4.22 3.59 15.16
C GLY A 52 -2.71 3.44 15.31
N GLU A 53 -2.24 2.37 15.98
CA GLU A 53 -0.82 2.09 16.11
C GLU A 53 -0.34 1.19 14.96
N PRO A 54 0.86 1.42 14.38
CA PRO A 54 1.40 0.53 13.36
C PRO A 54 1.55 -0.90 13.87
N VAL A 55 1.00 -1.88 13.14
CA VAL A 55 1.14 -3.30 13.51
C VAL A 55 2.58 -3.80 13.34
N PHE A 56 3.30 -3.21 12.39
CA PHE A 56 4.69 -3.55 12.10
C PHE A 56 5.54 -2.28 12.08
N SER A 57 6.77 -2.41 12.54
CA SER A 57 7.76 -1.33 12.57
C SER A 57 8.47 -1.11 11.23
N SER A 58 8.50 -2.12 10.35
CA SER A 58 9.22 -2.08 9.06
C SER A 58 8.71 -3.12 8.07
N GLY A 59 9.05 -2.95 6.79
CA GLY A 59 8.76 -3.94 5.76
C GLY A 59 9.49 -5.27 6.00
N ARG A 60 10.66 -5.23 6.65
CA ARG A 60 11.37 -6.45 7.06
C ARG A 60 10.58 -7.27 8.07
N GLU A 61 9.92 -6.61 9.01
CA GLU A 61 9.10 -7.29 10.01
C GLU A 61 7.90 -7.97 9.35
N VAL A 62 7.26 -7.30 8.39
CA VAL A 62 6.19 -7.87 7.56
C VAL A 62 6.67 -9.13 6.82
N LEU A 63 7.84 -9.07 6.17
CA LEU A 63 8.42 -10.23 5.47
C LEU A 63 8.72 -11.41 6.41
N SER A 64 9.06 -11.14 7.67
CA SER A 64 9.32 -12.19 8.67
C SER A 64 8.05 -12.73 9.34
N GLY A 65 7.00 -11.93 9.42
CA GLY A 65 5.79 -12.22 10.19
C GLY A 65 4.63 -12.77 9.35
N LEU A 66 4.61 -12.51 8.05
CA LEU A 66 3.52 -12.89 7.16
C LEU A 66 3.97 -13.83 6.03
N ARG A 67 3.05 -14.68 5.58
CA ARG A 67 3.23 -15.49 4.37
C ARG A 67 3.08 -14.61 3.13
N VAL A 68 3.68 -15.07 2.02
CA VAL A 68 3.64 -14.36 0.73
C VAL A 68 2.20 -14.11 0.27
N GLU A 69 1.31 -15.07 0.48
CA GLU A 69 -0.10 -15.00 0.12
C GLU A 69 -0.85 -13.94 0.95
N GLU A 70 -0.52 -13.82 2.23
CA GLU A 70 -1.11 -12.81 3.13
C GLU A 70 -0.68 -11.40 2.73
N ILE A 71 0.61 -11.23 2.42
CA ILE A 71 1.15 -9.96 1.92
C ILE A 71 0.45 -9.56 0.61
N ALA A 72 0.29 -10.49 -0.32
CA ALA A 72 -0.38 -10.24 -1.59
C ALA A 72 -1.87 -9.89 -1.39
N ALA A 73 -2.58 -10.61 -0.53
CA ALA A 73 -3.99 -10.39 -0.26
C ALA A 73 -4.24 -9.03 0.42
N LEU A 74 -3.44 -8.68 1.43
CA LEU A 74 -3.54 -7.41 2.14
C LEU A 74 -3.16 -6.23 1.24
N ALA A 75 -2.08 -6.34 0.46
CA ALA A 75 -1.68 -5.27 -0.47
C ALA A 75 -2.73 -5.05 -1.57
N GLY A 76 -3.34 -6.13 -2.09
CA GLY A 76 -4.45 -6.03 -3.04
C GLY A 76 -5.70 -5.37 -2.42
N THR A 77 -6.01 -5.74 -1.18
CA THR A 77 -7.13 -5.16 -0.41
C THR A 77 -6.91 -3.67 -0.16
N TRP A 78 -5.70 -3.26 0.22
CA TRP A 78 -5.31 -1.85 0.34
C TRP A 78 -5.40 -1.11 -1.00
N SER A 79 -4.93 -1.72 -2.09
CA SER A 79 -4.97 -1.08 -3.42
C SER A 79 -6.40 -0.81 -3.89
N ARG A 80 -7.34 -1.72 -3.62
CA ARG A 80 -8.76 -1.53 -3.87
C ARG A 80 -9.32 -0.38 -3.02
N PHE A 81 -9.07 -0.41 -1.72
CA PHE A 81 -9.49 0.64 -0.79
C PHE A 81 -8.97 2.03 -1.21
N ASN A 82 -7.69 2.13 -1.56
CA ASN A 82 -7.10 3.39 -2.04
C ASN A 82 -7.74 3.90 -3.33
N ARG A 83 -8.23 3.02 -4.21
CA ARG A 83 -8.93 3.43 -5.44
C ARG A 83 -10.35 3.90 -5.14
N GLU A 84 -11.05 3.22 -4.25
CA GLU A 84 -12.43 3.55 -3.86
C GLU A 84 -12.49 4.91 -3.14
N GLU A 85 -11.52 5.21 -2.28
CA GLU A 85 -11.42 6.48 -1.55
C GLU A 85 -10.84 7.63 -2.40
N ASN A 86 -10.31 7.33 -3.59
CA ASN A 86 -9.68 8.32 -4.47
C ASN A 86 -10.27 8.30 -5.90
N PRO A 87 -11.60 8.51 -6.05
CA PRO A 87 -12.28 8.37 -7.34
C PRO A 87 -11.90 9.46 -8.36
N GLY A 88 -11.40 10.61 -7.91
CA GLY A 88 -11.01 11.75 -8.78
C GLY A 88 -9.97 11.37 -9.84
N LEU A 89 -8.96 10.59 -9.47
CA LEU A 89 -7.92 10.12 -10.40
C LEU A 89 -8.43 9.11 -11.44
N THR A 90 -9.57 8.47 -11.19
CA THR A 90 -10.18 7.51 -12.12
C THR A 90 -11.13 8.21 -13.10
N MET A 91 -11.79 9.30 -12.67
CA MET A 91 -12.69 10.10 -13.50
C MET A 91 -11.98 11.16 -14.36
N GLU A 92 -10.80 11.63 -13.94
CA GLU A 92 -10.01 12.60 -14.70
C GLU A 92 -9.46 12.01 -16.00
N ALA A 93 -9.05 10.73 -16.02
CA ALA A 93 -8.53 10.08 -17.22
C ALA A 93 -9.53 10.01 -18.39
N GLU A 94 -10.84 9.98 -18.09
CA GLU A 94 -11.90 9.90 -19.10
C GLU A 94 -12.38 11.27 -19.60
N GLN A 95 -12.05 12.36 -18.88
CA GLN A 95 -12.52 13.72 -19.20
C GLN A 95 -11.44 14.66 -19.75
N VAL A 96 -10.15 14.30 -19.74
CA VAL A 96 -9.10 15.17 -20.31
C VAL A 96 -9.08 15.17 -21.85
N GLU A 97 -9.79 14.25 -22.51
CA GLU A 97 -9.84 14.22 -23.98
C GLU A 97 -10.79 15.25 -24.61
N ASP A 98 -11.77 15.79 -23.86
CA ASP A 98 -12.77 16.72 -24.40
C ASP A 98 -12.41 18.21 -24.23
N VAL A 99 -11.38 18.54 -23.44
CA VAL A 99 -10.98 19.94 -23.17
C VAL A 99 -9.97 20.49 -24.21
N LYS A 100 -9.51 19.65 -25.16
CA LYS A 100 -8.61 20.09 -26.25
C LYS A 100 -9.32 20.72 -27.45
N LYS A 101 -10.64 20.91 -27.39
CA LYS A 101 -11.41 21.66 -28.39
C LYS A 101 -12.03 22.91 -27.76
N ASN A 102 -11.23 23.96 -27.60
CA ASN A 102 -11.69 25.35 -27.65
C ASN A 102 -10.50 26.28 -27.90
#